data_AF-A0A2D9SDA5-F1
#
_entry.id   AF-A0A2D9SDA5-F1
#
_cell.length_a   1.000
_cell.length_b   1.000
_cell.length_c   1.000
_cell.angle_alpha   90.00
_cell.angle_beta   90.00
_cell.angle_gamma   90.00
#
_symmetry.space_group_name_H-M   'P 1'
#
loop_
_entity.id
_entity.type
_entity.pdbx_description
1 polymer ?
#
loop_
_entity_poly.entity_id
_entity_poly.type
_entity_poly.pdbx_seq_one_letter_code
_entity_poly.pdbx_strand_id
1 'polypeptide(L)'
;MPNFLDIKDLDSSKINKIIDDAGDWKKNKTSHFLKDKNVLLIFEKPSLRTRISFEVCVQQLGGNVNILNSNEFKLGERESVFDTAKVLER
;
A
#
# COMPACT_ATOMS: atom_id res chain seq x y z
N MET A 1 5.15 2.52 -12.72
CA MET A 1 5.90 3.34 -11.74
C MET A 1 6.15 2.45 -10.54
N PRO A 2 7.41 2.25 -10.11
CA PRO A 2 7.70 1.27 -9.07
C PRO A 2 7.23 1.72 -7.68
N ASN A 3 7.33 3.01 -7.32
CA ASN A 3 7.02 3.51 -5.98
C ASN A 3 6.33 4.89 -6.01
N PHE A 4 5.48 5.19 -5.01
CA PHE A 4 4.90 6.53 -4.75
C PHE A 4 5.37 7.01 -3.37
N LEU A 5 6.30 7.97 -3.34
CA LEU A 5 6.95 8.47 -2.12
C LEU A 5 6.60 9.94 -1.84
N ASP A 6 6.75 10.80 -2.84
CA ASP A 6 6.34 12.20 -2.78
C ASP A 6 5.44 12.54 -3.98
N ILE A 7 4.45 13.41 -3.78
CA ILE A 7 3.61 13.93 -4.86
C ILE A 7 4.43 14.70 -5.90
N LYS A 8 5.55 15.30 -5.49
CA LYS A 8 6.48 16.01 -6.38
C LYS A 8 7.16 15.12 -7.41
N ASP A 9 7.20 13.81 -7.16
CA ASP A 9 7.75 12.82 -8.10
C ASP A 9 6.78 12.51 -9.26
N LEU A 10 5.54 13.01 -9.17
CA LEU A 10 4.52 12.88 -10.18
C LEU A 10 4.36 14.17 -10.99
N ASP A 11 4.33 14.03 -12.31
CA ASP A 11 3.84 15.07 -13.19
C ASP A 11 2.31 15.21 -13.08
N SER A 12 1.80 16.36 -13.50
CA SER A 12 0.36 16.67 -13.43
C SER A 12 -0.50 15.67 -14.19
N SER A 13 0.00 15.08 -15.28
CA SER A 13 -0.77 14.10 -16.06
C SER A 13 -0.98 12.80 -15.28
N LYS A 14 0.03 12.33 -14.55
CA LYS A 14 -0.07 11.16 -13.67
C LYS A 14 -1.00 11.42 -12.49
N ILE A 15 -0.94 12.60 -11.88
CA ILE A 15 -1.83 12.97 -10.77
C ILE A 15 -3.28 12.96 -11.24
N ASN A 16 -3.57 13.61 -12.36
CA ASN A 16 -4.92 13.65 -12.93
C ASN A 16 -5.43 12.23 -13.22
N LYS A 17 -4.59 11.38 -13.81
CA LYS A 17 -4.94 9.98 -14.06
C LYS A 17 -5.31 9.22 -12.78
N ILE A 18 -4.55 9.37 -11.70
CA ILE A 18 -4.87 8.73 -10.40
C ILE A 18 -6.23 9.19 -9.88
N ILE A 19 -6.54 10.48 -10.03
CA ILE A 19 -7.82 11.05 -9.58
C ILE A 19 -8.98 10.53 -10.44
N ASP A 20 -8.79 10.48 -11.76
CA ASP A 20 -9.79 9.95 -12.71
C ASP A 20 -10.07 8.47 -12.43
N ASP A 21 -9.02 7.65 -12.30
CA ASP A 21 -9.12 6.23 -11.96
C ASP A 21 -9.86 6.02 -10.62
N ALA A 22 -9.55 6.83 -9.59
CA ALA A 22 -10.25 6.78 -8.31
C ALA A 22 -11.74 7.16 -8.43
N GLY A 23 -12.06 8.14 -9.28
CA GLY A 23 -13.44 8.54 -9.59
C GLY A 23 -14.23 7.43 -10.28
N ASP A 24 -13.60 6.72 -11.21
CA ASP A 24 -14.21 5.61 -11.92
C ASP A 24 -14.42 4.39 -11.02
N TRP A 25 -13.44 4.06 -10.17
CA TRP A 25 -13.56 2.95 -9.21
C TRP A 25 -14.58 3.21 -8.12
N LYS A 26 -14.86 4.47 -7.80
CA LYS A 26 -15.93 4.83 -6.86
C LYS A 26 -17.33 4.60 -7.44
N LYS A 27 -17.50 4.74 -8.75
CA LYS A 27 -18.80 4.60 -9.44
C LYS A 27 -19.05 3.17 -9.92
N ASN A 28 -18.00 2.48 -10.35
CA ASN A 28 -18.09 1.18 -10.98
C ASN A 28 -17.59 0.07 -10.04
N LYS A 29 -17.93 -1.18 -10.35
CA LYS A 29 -17.37 -2.33 -9.61
C LYS A 29 -15.86 -2.43 -9.89
N THR A 30 -15.06 -2.47 -8.84
CA THR A 30 -13.61 -2.59 -8.94
C THR A 30 -13.20 -3.94 -9.53
N SER A 31 -12.22 -3.93 -10.44
CA SER A 31 -11.62 -5.16 -10.97
C SER A 31 -10.73 -5.81 -9.90
N HIS A 32 -10.62 -7.15 -9.92
CA HIS A 32 -9.84 -7.89 -8.93
C HIS A 32 -8.38 -8.07 -9.38
N PHE A 33 -7.69 -6.98 -9.73
CA PHE A 33 -6.32 -7.09 -10.25
C PHE A 33 -5.27 -7.46 -9.19
N LEU A 34 -5.62 -7.38 -7.89
CA LEU A 34 -4.79 -7.89 -6.80
C LEU A 34 -5.11 -9.34 -6.45
N LYS A 35 -5.91 -10.05 -7.25
CA LYS A 35 -6.18 -11.48 -7.02
C LYS A 35 -4.87 -12.27 -6.89
N ASP A 36 -4.80 -13.09 -5.83
CA ASP A 36 -3.64 -13.92 -5.48
C ASP A 36 -2.37 -13.11 -5.17
N LYS A 37 -2.49 -11.80 -4.94
CA LYS A 37 -1.41 -10.92 -4.47
C LYS A 37 -1.54 -10.68 -2.97
N ASN A 38 -0.39 -10.60 -2.31
CA ASN A 38 -0.30 -10.22 -0.90
C ASN A 38 0.22 -8.78 -0.81
N VAL A 39 -0.43 -7.96 0.01
CA VAL A 39 0.02 -6.60 0.32
C VAL A 39 0.36 -6.53 1.80
N LEU A 40 1.57 -6.06 2.09
CA LEU A 40 2.04 -5.86 3.44
C LEU A 40 1.88 -4.38 3.84
N LEU A 41 1.21 -4.12 4.95
CA LEU A 41 1.07 -2.78 5.52
C LEU A 41 1.93 -2.66 6.77
N ILE A 42 2.92 -1.77 6.74
CA ILE A 42 3.86 -1.53 7.84
C ILE A 42 3.59 -0.15 8.41
N PHE A 43 3.34 -0.06 9.72
CA PHE A 43 3.06 1.21 10.39
C PHE A 43 3.96 1.40 11.62
N GLU A 44 4.91 2.33 11.55
CA GLU A 44 5.70 2.75 12.72
C GLU A 44 4.88 3.54 13.74
N LYS A 45 3.93 4.34 13.24
CA LYS A 45 3.02 5.17 14.04
C LYS A 45 1.57 4.72 13.83
N PRO A 46 0.76 4.65 14.89
CA PRO A 46 -0.64 4.25 14.77
C PRO A 46 -1.43 5.26 13.91
N SER A 47 -2.13 4.76 12.89
CA SER A 47 -3.08 5.55 12.08
C SER A 47 -4.28 4.70 11.68
N LEU A 48 -5.44 4.96 12.31
CA LEU A 48 -6.65 4.17 12.05
C LEU A 48 -7.18 4.38 10.63
N ARG A 49 -7.28 5.63 10.18
CA ARG A 49 -7.86 5.96 8.86
C ARG A 49 -7.03 5.35 7.74
N THR A 50 -5.71 5.51 7.80
CA THR A 50 -4.80 4.96 6.78
C THR A 50 -4.82 3.44 6.79
N ARG A 51 -4.73 2.80 7.96
CA ARG A 51 -4.73 1.34 8.06
C ARG A 51 -6.00 0.75 7.46
N ILE A 52 -7.16 1.21 7.92
CA ILE A 52 -8.46 0.68 7.46
C ILE A 52 -8.69 0.98 5.98
N SER A 53 -8.35 2.18 5.49
CA SER A 53 -8.56 2.50 4.08
C SER A 53 -7.74 1.62 3.13
N PHE A 54 -6.49 1.34 3.48
CA PHE A 54 -5.63 0.46 2.68
C PHE A 54 -6.08 -1.01 2.78
N GLU A 55 -6.41 -1.48 3.98
CA GLU A 55 -6.91 -2.85 4.21
C GLU A 55 -8.17 -3.14 3.38
N VAL A 56 -9.17 -2.26 3.46
CA VAL A 56 -10.42 -2.38 2.70
C VAL A 56 -10.14 -2.32 1.19
N CYS A 57 -9.27 -1.40 0.75
CA CYS A 57 -8.93 -1.27 -0.68
C CYS A 57 -8.30 -2.56 -1.24
N VAL A 58 -7.32 -3.14 -0.55
CA VAL A 58 -6.66 -4.38 -0.98
C VAL A 58 -7.66 -5.53 -1.10
N GLN A 59 -8.53 -5.69 -0.10
CA GLN A 59 -9.56 -6.73 -0.10
C GLN A 59 -10.59 -6.52 -1.23
N GLN A 60 -11.03 -5.28 -1.47
CA GLN A 60 -11.95 -4.93 -2.56
C GLN A 60 -11.35 -5.18 -3.95
N LEU A 61 -10.02 -5.15 -4.06
CA LEU A 61 -9.28 -5.46 -5.27
C LEU A 61 -8.91 -6.96 -5.38
N GLY A 62 -9.41 -7.79 -4.46
CA GLY A 62 -9.24 -9.24 -4.46
C GLY A 62 -7.91 -9.74 -3.87
N GLY A 63 -7.13 -8.86 -3.24
CA GLY A 63 -5.86 -9.21 -2.63
C GLY A 63 -5.97 -9.62 -1.16
N ASN A 64 -4.89 -10.22 -0.66
CA ASN A 64 -4.71 -10.52 0.76
C ASN A 64 -3.90 -9.42 1.42
N VAL A 65 -4.19 -9.11 2.68
CA VAL A 65 -3.51 -8.07 3.44
C VAL A 65 -2.89 -8.65 4.70
N ASN A 66 -1.62 -8.31 4.96
CA ASN A 66 -0.92 -8.60 6.20
C ASN A 66 -0.49 -7.29 6.84
N ILE A 67 -0.65 -7.16 8.15
CA ILE A 67 -0.35 -5.92 8.88
C ILE A 67 0.79 -6.20 9.86
N LEU A 68 1.87 -5.43 9.75
CA LEU A 68 2.96 -5.42 10.72
C LEU A 68 2.86 -4.16 11.58
N ASN A 69 2.58 -4.35 12.86
CA ASN A 69 2.49 -3.26 13.82
C ASN A 69 3.87 -2.98 14.44
N SER A 70 4.15 -1.71 14.70
CA SER A 70 5.42 -1.24 15.27
C SER A 70 5.79 -1.81 16.64
N ASN A 71 4.80 -2.26 17.40
CA ASN A 71 5.04 -2.93 18.68
C ASN A 71 5.67 -4.31 18.51
N GLU A 72 5.42 -4.97 17.38
CA GLU A 72 5.90 -6.33 17.07
C GLU A 72 7.14 -6.29 16.18
N PHE A 73 7.26 -5.23 15.38
CA PHE A 73 8.28 -5.12 14.35
C PHE A 73 8.86 -3.70 14.31
N LYS A 74 10.15 -3.58 14.65
CA LYS A 74 10.89 -2.32 14.61
C LYS A 74 11.89 -2.33 13.47
N LEU A 75 11.58 -1.57 12.43
CA LEU A 75 12.39 -1.45 11.23
C LEU A 75 13.72 -0.76 11.56
N GLY A 76 14.85 -1.34 11.15
CA GLY A 76 16.16 -0.69 11.30
C GLY A 76 16.83 -0.83 12.68
N GLU A 77 16.19 -1.43 13.70
CA GLU A 77 16.82 -1.62 15.02
C GLU A 77 17.72 -2.87 15.08
N ARG A 78 17.19 -4.05 14.71
CA ARG A 78 17.94 -5.32 14.73
C ARG A 78 18.55 -5.69 13.38
N GLU A 79 17.82 -5.39 12.32
CA GLU A 79 18.21 -5.64 10.93
C GLU A 79 18.14 -4.32 10.16
N SER A 80 18.99 -4.16 9.15
CA SER A 80 18.92 -2.98 8.30
C SER A 80 17.59 -2.94 7.54
N VAL A 81 17.13 -1.73 7.21
CA VAL A 81 15.92 -1.54 6.38
C VAL A 81 16.04 -2.31 5.05
N PHE A 82 17.25 -2.32 4.48
CA PHE A 82 17.54 -3.04 3.24
C PHE A 82 17.38 -4.55 3.39
N ASP A 83 17.95 -5.14 4.44
CA ASP A 83 17.87 -6.58 4.69
C ASP A 83 16.44 -7.01 5.00
N THR A 84 15.71 -6.19 5.77
CA THR A 84 14.27 -6.41 6.00
C THR A 84 13.53 -6.44 4.67
N ALA A 85 13.70 -5.42 3.82
CA ALA A 85 12.99 -5.33 2.54
C ALA A 85 13.26 -6.55 1.65
N LYS A 86 14.51 -7.05 1.65
CA LYS A 86 14.93 -8.27 0.94
C LYS A 86 14.22 -9.53 1.45
N VAL A 87 13.93 -9.62 2.75
CA VAL A 87 13.19 -10.75 3.33
C VAL A 87 11.71 -10.67 2.97
N LEU A 88 11.13 -9.47 3.02
CA LEU A 88 9.70 -9.23 2.73
C LEU A 88 9.33 -9.37 1.26
N GLU A 89 10.30 -9.27 0.35
CA GLU A 89 10.09 -9.41 -1.11
C GLU A 89 9.84 -10.88 -1.55
N ARG A 90 10.16 -11.87 -0.71
CA ARG A 90 10.06 -13.30 -1.03
C ARG A 90 8.64 -13.84 -0.93
#